data_AF-A0A9E5KL16-F1
#
_entry.id   AF-A0A9E5KL16-F1
#
_cell.length_a   1.000
_cell.length_b   1.000
_cell.length_c   1.000
_cell.angle_alpha   90.00
_cell.angle_beta   90.00
_cell.angle_gamma   90.00
#
_symmetry.space_group_name_H-M   'P 1'
#
loop_
_entity.id
_entity.type
_entity.pdbx_description
1 polymer ?
#
loop_
_entity_poly.entity_id
_entity_poly.type
_entity_poly.pdbx_seq_one_letter_code
_entity_poly.pdbx_strand_id
1 'polypeptide(L)' 'MADVYELPKDLPIPLDDGATDHLVGMSLPQVALMSTLGHAMELGEMAIK' A
#
# COMPACT_ATOMS: atom_id res chain seq x y z
N MET A 1 21.83 21.03 9.38
CA MET A 1 21.31 19.66 9.20
C MET A 1 19.85 19.70 9.61
N ALA A 2 18.91 19.26 8.79
CA ALA A 2 17.51 19.16 9.20
C ALA A 2 17.34 17.93 10.11
N ASP A 3 16.52 18.04 11.15
CA ASP A 3 16.12 16.91 11.97
C ASP A 3 15.15 16.04 11.16
N VAL A 4 15.42 14.73 11.08
CA VAL A 4 14.59 13.77 10.34
C VAL A 4 13.29 13.41 11.06
N TYR A 5 13.18 13.78 12.34
CA TYR A 5 11.98 13.57 13.15
C TYR A 5 11.06 14.81 13.20
N GLU A 6 11.47 15.94 12.60
CA GLU A 6 10.64 17.14 12.52
C GLU A 6 10.02 17.31 11.13
N LEU A 7 8.71 17.59 11.11
CA LEU A 7 8.03 17.98 9.88
C LEU A 7 8.32 19.45 9.54
N PRO A 8 8.41 19.81 8.25
CA PRO A 8 8.42 21.21 7.83
C PRO A 8 7.19 21.95 8.38
N LYS A 9 7.39 23.18 8.87
CA LYS A 9 6.34 23.98 9.51
C LYS A 9 5.14 24.28 8.59
N ASP A 10 5.38 24.34 7.29
CA ASP A 10 4.38 24.71 6.27
C ASP A 10 3.94 23.51 5.42
N LEU A 11 4.03 22.29 5.96
CA LEU A 11 3.55 21.11 5.25
C LEU A 11 2.01 21.14 5.18
N PRO A 12 1.41 21.02 3.99
CA PRO A 12 -0.04 20.97 3.87
C PRO A 12 -0.59 19.70 4.54
N ILE A 13 -1.84 19.80 5.00
CA ILE A 13 -2.56 18.63 5.51
C ILE A 13 -2.79 17.66 4.33
N PRO A 14 -2.46 16.37 4.47
CA PRO A 14 -2.76 15.37 3.44
C PRO A 14 -4.27 15.32 3.15
N LEU A 15 -4.63 15.36 1.87
CA LEU A 15 -5.99 15.15 1.39
C LEU A 15 -6.08 13.77 0.74
N ASP A 16 -7.11 13.01 1.08
CA ASP A 16 -7.40 11.72 0.46
C ASP A 16 -7.84 11.92 -1.01
N ASP A 17 -7.23 11.16 -1.92
CA ASP A 17 -7.53 11.23 -3.36
C ASP A 17 -8.63 10.23 -3.80
N GLY A 18 -9.05 9.34 -2.90
CA GLY A 18 -10.10 8.35 -3.15
C GLY A 18 -9.79 7.37 -4.29
N ALA A 19 -8.52 7.26 -4.70
CA ALA A 19 -8.15 6.51 -5.91
C ALA A 19 -8.53 5.01 -5.82
N THR A 20 -8.69 4.48 -4.61
CA THR A 20 -8.95 3.06 -4.34
C THR A 20 -10.35 2.78 -3.82
N ASP A 21 -11.24 3.77 -3.73
CA ASP A 21 -12.60 3.60 -3.18
C ASP A 21 -13.41 2.51 -3.90
N HIS A 22 -13.17 2.37 -5.20
CA HIS A 22 -13.82 1.38 -6.05
C HIS A 22 -13.38 -0.07 -5.76
N LEU A 23 -12.30 -0.29 -5.02
CA LEU A 23 -11.76 -1.63 -4.74
C LEU A 23 -12.54 -2.36 -3.63
N VAL A 24 -13.36 -1.66 -2.85
CA VAL A 24 -14.14 -2.26 -1.77
C VAL A 24 -15.12 -3.29 -2.35
N GLY A 25 -14.99 -4.54 -1.88
CA GLY A 25 -15.81 -5.66 -2.36
C GLY A 25 -15.34 -6.31 -3.66
N MET A 26 -14.28 -5.81 -4.30
CA MET A 26 -13.64 -6.49 -5.43
C MET A 26 -12.84 -7.69 -4.97
N SER A 27 -12.84 -8.76 -5.77
CA SER A 27 -11.93 -9.89 -5.57
C SER A 27 -10.51 -9.49 -5.96
N LEU A 28 -9.53 -9.94 -5.19
CA LEU A 28 -8.13 -9.75 -5.53
C LEU A 28 -7.77 -10.59 -6.77
N PRO A 29 -7.14 -10.02 -7.82
CA PRO A 29 -6.74 -10.79 -8.99
C PRO A 29 -5.59 -11.76 -8.65
N GLN A 30 -5.45 -12.80 -9.47
CA GLN A 30 -4.27 -13.67 -9.40
C GLN A 30 -3.04 -12.89 -9.87
N VAL A 31 -2.15 -12.57 -8.94
CA VAL A 31 -0.92 -11.83 -9.19
C VAL A 31 0.21 -12.42 -8.36
N ALA A 32 1.29 -12.79 -9.05
CA ALA A 32 2.54 -13.24 -8.45
C ALA A 32 3.43 -12.03 -8.14
N LEU A 33 3.77 -11.80 -6.87
CA LEU A 33 4.77 -10.81 -6.47
C LEU A 33 6.00 -11.47 -5.87
N MET A 34 7.15 -10.86 -6.12
CA MET A 34 8.39 -11.30 -5.49
C MET A 34 8.47 -10.85 -4.03
N SER A 35 8.62 -11.81 -3.13
CA SER A 35 8.89 -11.52 -1.73
C SER A 35 10.34 -11.04 -1.51
N THR A 36 10.58 -10.35 -0.39
CA THR A 36 11.92 -9.98 0.06
C THR A 36 12.79 -11.18 0.42
N LEU A 37 12.20 -12.37 0.56
CA LEU A 37 12.88 -13.65 0.74
C LEU A 37 13.26 -14.31 -0.58
N GLY A 38 12.99 -13.65 -1.72
CA GLY A 38 13.44 -14.12 -3.03
C GLY A 38 12.58 -15.23 -3.64
N HIS A 39 11.36 -15.46 -3.16
CA HIS A 39 10.39 -16.36 -3.81
C HIS A 39 9.11 -15.65 -4.23
N ALA A 40 8.51 -16.09 -5.34
CA ALA A 40 7.25 -15.57 -5.84
C ALA A 40 6.09 -16.04 -4.96
N MET A 41 5.14 -15.14 -4.70
CA MET A 41 3.94 -15.39 -3.92
C MET A 41 2.71 -15.00 -4.73
N GLU A 42 1.76 -15.93 -4.87
CA GLU A 42 0.46 -15.67 -5.47
C GLU A 42 -0.48 -15.03 -4.46
N LEU A 43 -0.89 -13.79 -4.71
CA LEU A 43 -1.72 -13.05 -3.75
C LEU A 43 -3.21 -13.39 -3.87
N GLY A 44 -3.70 -13.70 -5.08
CA GLY A 44 -5.12 -13.94 -5.34
C GLY A 44 -5.70 -15.19 -4.65
N GLU A 45 -4.84 -16.08 -4.13
CA GLU A 45 -5.25 -17.27 -3.37
C GLU A 45 -5.15 -17.09 -1.84
N MET A 46 -4.66 -15.93 -1.38
CA MET A 46 -4.52 -15.66 0.04
C MET A 46 -5.89 -15.39 0.66
N ALA A 47 -6.47 -16.41 1.31
CA ALA A 47 -7.64 -16.23 2.16
C ALA A 47 -7.24 -15.40 3.40
N ILE A 48 -7.90 -14.26 3.61
CA ILE A 48 -7.87 -13.57 4.90
C ILE A 48 -8.58 -14.49 5.89
N LYS A 49 -7.85 -15.01 6.88
CA LYS A 49 -8.38 -15.88 7.92
C LYS A 49 -8.89 -15.08 9.12
#